data_AF-A0A2V9GXT8-F1
#
_entry.id   AF-A0A2V9GXT8-F1
#
_cell.length_a   1.000
_cell.length_b   1.000
_cell.length_c   1.000
_cell.angle_alpha   90.00
_cell.angle_beta   90.00
_cell.angle_gamma   90.00
#
_symmetry.space_group_name_H-M   'P 1'
#
loop_
_entity.id
_entity.type
_entity.pdbx_description
1 polymer ?
#
loop_
_entity_poly.entity_id
_entity_poly.type
_entity_poly.pdbx_seq_one_letter_code
_entity_poly.pdbx_strand_id
1 'polypeptide(L)'
;MPHRPYSHILPFDFGFNASALERFLLELEQENKVEPRRLPLKRLHVRIAEFEKAGNLLRDAVAHNLLSGSASPEKIQRLNEQLLQVESNWLDPAGIPGRPWFQHLLYSSRYTYAHLEFPGLTEAMEKQDWNLAAQQATLLERALEKNTKLLRSTRSSREKNKP
;
A
#
# COMPACT_ATOMS: atom_id res chain seq x y z
N MET A 1 4.31 -37.83 -10.67
CA MET A 1 4.94 -36.75 -9.85
C MET A 1 3.90 -35.67 -9.64
N PRO A 2 3.62 -35.23 -8.39
CA PRO A 2 2.66 -34.16 -8.17
C PRO A 2 3.30 -32.82 -8.57
N HIS A 3 2.66 -32.09 -9.49
CA HIS A 3 3.01 -30.70 -9.77
C HIS A 3 2.80 -29.88 -8.49
N ARG A 4 3.86 -29.28 -7.95
CA ARG A 4 3.70 -28.27 -6.89
C ARG A 4 3.11 -27.01 -7.54
N PRO A 5 1.91 -26.55 -7.16
CA PRO A 5 1.26 -25.38 -7.78
C PRO A 5 1.88 -24.03 -7.34
N TYR A 6 2.99 -24.04 -6.58
CA TYR A 6 3.53 -22.85 -5.89
C TYR A 6 4.79 -22.24 -6.52
N SER A 7 5.14 -22.60 -7.76
CA SER A 7 6.37 -22.11 -8.41
C SER A 7 6.28 -20.69 -8.98
N HIS A 8 5.16 -19.99 -8.80
CA HIS A 8 4.97 -18.64 -9.33
C HIS A 8 5.02 -17.58 -8.24
N ILE A 9 5.72 -16.49 -8.54
CA ILE A 9 5.74 -15.27 -7.74
C ILE A 9 4.36 -14.61 -7.85
N LEU A 10 3.82 -14.12 -6.72
CA LEU A 10 2.51 -13.45 -6.72
C LEU A 10 2.55 -12.18 -7.59
N PRO A 11 1.51 -11.92 -8.42
CA PRO A 11 1.53 -10.87 -9.42
C PRO A 11 1.15 -9.49 -8.85
N PHE A 12 1.74 -9.11 -7.71
CA PHE A 12 1.52 -7.79 -7.13
C PHE A 12 2.41 -6.74 -7.79
N ASP A 13 1.81 -5.63 -8.23
CA ASP A 13 2.54 -4.44 -8.69
C ASP A 13 2.28 -3.27 -7.73
N PHE A 14 3.13 -3.15 -6.72
CA PHE A 14 3.03 -2.07 -5.73
C PHE A 14 3.40 -0.70 -6.29
N GLY A 15 4.19 -0.64 -7.38
CA GLY A 15 4.49 0.62 -8.06
C GLY A 15 3.22 1.18 -8.69
N PHE A 16 2.55 0.34 -9.50
CA PHE A 16 1.26 0.69 -10.09
C PHE A 16 0.19 1.03 -9.03
N ASN A 17 0.08 0.21 -7.97
CA ASN A 17 -0.86 0.46 -6.89
C ASN A 17 -0.61 1.83 -6.23
N ALA A 18 0.65 2.21 -6.00
CA ALA A 18 1.00 3.49 -5.42
C ALA A 18 0.62 4.67 -6.34
N SER A 19 0.80 4.55 -7.65
CA SER A 19 0.35 5.58 -8.59
C SER A 19 -1.17 5.77 -8.55
N ALA A 20 -1.94 4.70 -8.30
CA ALA A 20 -3.39 4.80 -8.08
C ALA A 20 -3.71 5.53 -6.76
N LEU A 21 -2.99 5.22 -5.68
CA LEU A 21 -3.13 5.93 -4.39
C LEU A 21 -2.89 7.44 -4.52
N GLU A 22 -1.88 7.84 -5.30
CA GLU A 22 -1.59 9.25 -5.55
C GLU A 22 -2.75 9.93 -6.29
N ARG A 23 -3.30 9.27 -7.31
CA ARG A 23 -4.45 9.79 -8.06
C ARG A 23 -5.66 10.00 -7.16
N PHE A 24 -5.98 9.03 -6.31
CA PHE A 24 -7.09 9.13 -5.38
C PHE A 24 -6.90 10.27 -4.37
N LEU A 25 -5.67 10.50 -3.91
CA LEU A 25 -5.40 11.60 -2.98
C LEU A 25 -5.62 12.96 -3.65
N LEU A 26 -5.16 13.11 -4.89
CA LEU A 26 -5.36 14.33 -5.68
C LEU A 26 -6.84 14.61 -5.96
N GLU A 27 -7.60 13.57 -6.33
CA GLU A 27 -9.05 13.66 -6.55
C GLU A 27 -9.76 14.08 -5.25
N LEU A 28 -9.39 13.47 -4.12
CA LEU A 28 -9.96 13.77 -2.81
C LEU A 28 -9.71 15.22 -2.37
N GLU A 29 -8.49 15.74 -2.60
CA GLU A 29 -8.15 17.14 -2.34
C GLU A 29 -8.95 18.11 -3.21
N GLN A 30 -9.13 17.76 -4.49
CA GLN A 30 -9.89 18.56 -5.45
C GLN A 30 -11.38 18.63 -5.08
N GLU A 31 -12.01 17.51 -4.73
CA GLU A 31 -13.43 17.42 -4.40
C GLU A 31 -13.78 18.19 -3.12
N ASN A 32 -12.93 18.11 -2.11
CA ASN A 32 -13.19 18.70 -0.79
C ASN A 32 -12.73 20.17 -0.70
N LYS A 33 -12.17 20.73 -1.77
CA LYS A 33 -11.60 22.10 -1.80
C LYS A 33 -10.74 22.37 -0.57
N VAL A 34 -9.90 21.40 -0.20
CA VAL A 34 -9.18 21.42 1.07
C VAL A 34 -8.30 22.66 1.12
N GLU A 35 -8.59 23.58 2.04
CA GLU A 35 -7.65 24.64 2.35
C GLU A 35 -6.39 23.97 2.92
N PRO A 36 -5.20 24.14 2.30
CA PRO A 36 -3.98 23.45 2.74
C PRO A 36 -3.59 23.73 4.21
N ARG A 37 -4.18 24.77 4.80
CA ARG A 37 -4.00 25.14 6.21
C ARG A 37 -4.76 24.26 7.20
N ARG A 38 -5.86 23.61 6.78
CA ARG A 38 -6.70 22.80 7.67
C ARG A 38 -6.22 21.35 7.79
N LEU A 39 -5.71 20.80 6.69
CA LEU A 39 -5.20 19.43 6.64
C LEU A 39 -3.98 19.36 5.71
N PRO A 40 -2.74 19.38 6.24
CA PRO A 40 -1.54 19.34 5.42
C PRO A 40 -1.25 17.90 4.95
N LEU A 41 -1.62 17.57 3.70
CA LEU A 41 -1.43 16.24 3.12
C LEU A 41 -0.08 16.03 2.41
N LYS A 42 0.76 17.07 2.33
CA LYS A 42 2.09 17.02 1.67
C LYS A 42 2.93 15.81 2.09
N ARG A 43 2.91 15.46 3.37
CA ARG A 43 3.68 14.32 3.88
C ARG A 43 3.13 13.00 3.37
N LEU A 44 1.82 12.87 3.23
CA LEU A 44 1.17 11.69 2.66
C LEU A 44 1.58 11.48 1.20
N HIS A 45 1.57 12.52 0.35
CA HIS A 45 2.11 12.45 -1.02
C HIS A 45 3.57 11.96 -1.05
N VAL A 46 4.41 12.51 -0.17
CA VAL A 46 5.81 12.07 -0.07
C VAL A 46 5.88 10.58 0.27
N ARG A 47 5.07 10.10 1.21
CA ARG A 47 5.04 8.67 1.57
C ARG A 47 4.54 7.78 0.43
N ILE A 48 3.55 8.24 -0.35
CA ILE A 48 3.07 7.51 -1.54
C ILE A 48 4.18 7.41 -2.58
N ALA A 49 4.87 8.52 -2.90
CA ALA A 49 5.98 8.53 -3.84
C ALA A 49 7.17 7.65 -3.39
N GLU A 50 7.46 7.62 -2.08
CA GLU A 50 8.47 6.72 -1.52
C GLU A 50 8.09 5.24 -1.68
N PHE A 51 6.81 4.92 -1.48
CA PHE A 51 6.27 3.58 -1.64
C PHE A 51 6.27 3.14 -3.12
N GLU A 52 5.84 4.03 -4.03
CA GLU A 52 5.88 3.83 -5.48
C GLU A 52 7.29 3.49 -5.96
N LYS A 53 8.27 4.33 -5.57
CA LYS A 53 9.67 4.11 -5.91
C LYS A 53 10.17 2.76 -5.38
N ALA A 54 9.82 2.40 -4.15
CA ALA A 54 10.21 1.12 -3.58
C ALA A 54 9.56 -0.08 -4.29
N GLY A 55 8.30 0.06 -4.71
CA GLY A 55 7.55 -0.93 -5.48
C GLY A 55 8.16 -1.18 -6.86
N ASN A 56 8.43 -0.11 -7.61
CA ASN A 56 9.09 -0.17 -8.91
C ASN A 56 10.47 -0.84 -8.81
N LEU A 57 11.30 -0.43 -7.85
CA LEU A 57 12.63 -1.03 -7.65
C LEU A 57 12.57 -2.52 -7.26
N LEU A 58 11.55 -2.95 -6.50
CA LEU A 58 11.36 -4.36 -6.20
C LEU A 58 10.94 -5.14 -7.45
N ARG A 59 9.97 -4.63 -8.22
CA ARG A 59 9.50 -5.24 -9.47
C ARG A 59 10.67 -5.48 -10.43
N ASP A 60 11.49 -4.47 -10.64
CA ASP A 60 12.63 -4.56 -11.56
C ASP A 60 13.65 -5.61 -11.06
N ALA A 61 13.92 -5.64 -9.76
CA ALA A 61 14.80 -6.65 -9.15
C ALA A 61 14.23 -8.07 -9.27
N VAL A 62 12.92 -8.25 -9.13
CA VAL A 62 12.25 -9.55 -9.29
C VAL A 62 12.28 -10.00 -10.74
N ALA A 63 11.95 -9.13 -11.68
CA ALA A 63 11.99 -9.41 -13.12
C ALA A 63 13.38 -9.85 -13.58
N HIS A 64 14.43 -9.12 -13.15
CA HIS A 64 15.81 -9.48 -13.45
C HIS A 64 16.18 -10.88 -12.92
N ASN A 65 15.79 -11.22 -11.69
CA ASN A 65 16.09 -12.53 -11.10
C ASN A 65 15.33 -13.67 -11.79
N LEU A 66 14.08 -13.46 -12.18
CA LEU A 66 13.29 -14.44 -12.93
C LEU A 66 13.92 -14.76 -14.29
N LEU A 67 14.34 -13.74 -15.04
CA LEU A 67 15.01 -13.91 -16.34
C LEU A 67 16.34 -14.67 -16.22
N SER A 68 17.01 -14.58 -15.08
CA SER A 68 18.26 -15.31 -14.81
C SER A 68 18.08 -16.76 -14.34
N GLY A 69 16.84 -17.24 -14.11
CA GLY A 69 16.55 -18.62 -13.71
C GLY A 69 17.10 -19.05 -12.33
N SER A 70 17.49 -18.11 -11.47
CA SER A 70 18.38 -18.34 -10.32
C SER A 70 17.70 -18.41 -8.94
N ALA A 71 16.36 -18.39 -8.88
CA ALA A 71 15.64 -18.34 -7.60
C ALA A 71 15.25 -19.73 -7.09
N SER A 72 15.73 -20.13 -5.91
CA SER A 72 15.30 -21.37 -5.26
C SER A 72 13.84 -21.28 -4.80
N PRO A 73 13.13 -22.41 -4.65
CA PRO A 73 11.74 -22.44 -4.17
C PRO A 73 11.55 -21.71 -2.83
N GLU A 74 12.50 -21.82 -1.91
CA GLU A 74 12.45 -21.17 -0.59
C GLU A 74 12.55 -19.64 -0.71
N LYS A 75 13.35 -19.14 -1.67
CA LYS A 75 13.44 -17.69 -1.96
C LYS A 75 12.16 -17.15 -2.60
N ILE A 76 11.48 -17.97 -3.41
CA ILE A 76 10.17 -17.63 -4.00
C ILE A 76 9.10 -17.59 -2.91
N GLN A 77 9.03 -18.61 -2.06
CA GLN A 77 8.08 -18.67 -0.95
C GLN A 77 8.25 -17.46 -0.02
N ARG A 78 9.48 -17.18 0.42
CA ARG A 78 9.76 -16.03 1.30
C ARG A 78 9.37 -14.70 0.66
N LEU A 79 9.57 -14.54 -0.64
CA LEU A 79 9.09 -13.36 -1.35
C LEU A 79 7.57 -13.28 -1.30
N ASN A 80 6.85 -14.35 -1.64
CA ASN A 80 5.40 -14.36 -1.63
C ASN A 80 4.83 -14.02 -0.24
N GLU A 81 5.43 -14.53 0.84
CA GLU A 81 5.07 -14.17 2.21
C GLU A 81 5.26 -12.66 2.47
N GLN A 82 6.36 -12.08 2.01
CA GLN A 82 6.60 -10.63 2.14
C GLN A 82 5.64 -9.80 1.30
N LEU A 83 5.28 -10.24 0.10
CA LEU A 83 4.27 -9.56 -0.74
C LEU A 83 2.89 -9.58 -0.07
N LEU A 84 2.48 -10.74 0.47
CA LEU A 84 1.23 -10.84 1.24
C LEU A 84 1.24 -10.00 2.52
N GLN A 85 2.40 -9.87 3.16
CA GLN A 85 2.55 -9.01 4.33
C GLN A 85 2.36 -7.53 3.98
N VAL A 86 2.74 -7.07 2.79
CA VAL A 86 2.47 -5.70 2.33
C VAL A 86 0.97 -5.44 2.28
N GLU A 87 0.19 -6.37 1.71
CA GLU A 87 -1.27 -6.26 1.66
C GLU A 87 -1.90 -6.31 3.05
N SER A 88 -1.43 -7.22 3.91
CA SER A 88 -1.95 -7.36 5.28
C SER A 88 -1.69 -6.12 6.14
N ASN A 89 -0.63 -5.36 5.84
CA ASN A 89 -0.29 -4.13 6.57
C ASN A 89 -1.23 -2.96 6.30
N TRP A 90 -2.14 -3.07 5.32
CA TRP A 90 -3.22 -2.11 5.09
C TRP A 90 -4.43 -2.31 6.00
N LEU A 91 -4.41 -3.34 6.86
CA LEU A 91 -5.46 -3.58 7.83
C LEU A 91 -5.19 -2.82 9.13
N ASP A 92 -6.19 -2.06 9.58
CA ASP A 92 -6.25 -1.50 10.92
C ASP A 92 -7.30 -2.28 11.75
N PRO A 93 -6.91 -2.96 12.84
CA PRO A 93 -7.84 -3.67 13.71
C PRO A 93 -8.93 -2.77 14.32
N ALA A 94 -8.69 -1.46 14.47
CA ALA A 94 -9.69 -0.51 14.93
C ALA A 94 -10.81 -0.29 13.90
N GLY A 95 -10.53 -0.58 12.63
CA GLY A 95 -11.42 -0.37 11.51
C GLY A 95 -11.71 1.09 11.21
N ILE A 96 -12.58 1.30 10.22
CA ILE A 96 -13.00 2.64 9.82
C ILE A 96 -13.89 3.24 10.93
N PRO A 97 -13.69 4.52 11.31
CA PRO A 97 -14.51 5.19 12.31
C PRO A 97 -16.02 5.06 12.03
N GLY A 98 -16.78 4.58 13.02
CA GLY A 98 -18.23 4.34 12.90
C GLY A 98 -18.62 3.02 12.23
N ARG A 99 -17.67 2.28 11.64
CA ARG A 99 -17.90 0.97 11.01
C ARG A 99 -16.69 0.03 11.19
N PRO A 100 -16.41 -0.41 12.43
CA PRO A 100 -15.18 -1.11 12.80
C PRO A 100 -14.99 -2.49 12.14
N TRP A 101 -16.04 -3.08 11.55
CA TRP A 101 -15.95 -4.33 10.80
C TRP A 101 -15.25 -4.17 9.44
N PHE A 102 -15.10 -2.95 8.92
CA PHE A 102 -14.28 -2.67 7.75
C PHE A 102 -12.89 -2.21 8.18
N GLN A 103 -11.89 -3.06 7.98
CA GLN A 103 -10.53 -2.85 8.49
C GLN A 103 -9.54 -2.31 7.46
N HIS A 104 -9.89 -2.31 6.18
CA HIS A 104 -8.95 -1.95 5.12
C HIS A 104 -8.82 -0.43 4.98
N LEU A 105 -7.61 0.09 5.16
CA LEU A 105 -7.31 1.53 5.14
C LEU A 105 -7.47 2.17 3.76
N LEU A 106 -7.31 1.39 2.68
CA LEU A 106 -7.32 1.94 1.32
C LEU A 106 -8.68 1.86 0.64
N TYR A 107 -9.51 0.86 0.98
CA TYR A 107 -10.68 0.51 0.18
C TYR A 107 -11.82 0.04 1.06
N SER A 108 -13.01 0.54 0.80
CA SER A 108 -14.26 0.04 1.35
C SER A 108 -15.42 0.39 0.40
N SER A 109 -16.63 0.04 0.78
CA SER A 109 -17.85 0.49 0.10
C SER A 109 -18.59 1.50 0.99
N ARG A 110 -19.26 2.49 0.40
CA ARG A 110 -20.28 3.28 1.09
C ARG A 110 -21.48 2.41 1.46
N TYR A 111 -22.37 2.92 2.32
CA TYR A 111 -23.66 2.26 2.60
C TYR A 111 -24.51 2.08 1.33
N THR A 112 -24.31 2.93 0.32
CA THR A 112 -24.96 2.86 -0.99
C THR A 112 -24.27 1.90 -1.96
N TYR A 113 -23.27 1.13 -1.51
CA TYR A 113 -22.44 0.23 -2.32
C TYR A 113 -21.52 0.91 -3.35
N ALA A 114 -21.45 2.24 -3.37
CA ALA A 114 -20.41 2.94 -4.12
C ALA A 114 -19.02 2.58 -3.55
N HIS A 115 -18.01 2.47 -4.42
CA HIS A 115 -16.62 2.29 -3.97
C HIS A 115 -16.16 3.53 -3.18
N LEU A 116 -15.20 3.31 -2.29
CA LEU A 116 -14.62 4.36 -1.48
C LEU A 116 -13.15 4.09 -1.18
N GLU A 117 -12.31 4.99 -1.68
CA GLU A 117 -10.88 5.04 -1.43
C GLU A 117 -10.59 5.85 -0.16
N PHE A 118 -9.53 5.46 0.54
CA PHE A 118 -9.12 6.04 1.81
C PHE A 118 -10.29 6.31 2.76
N PRO A 119 -11.17 5.33 3.01
CA PRO A 119 -12.51 5.57 3.50
C PRO A 119 -12.58 6.35 4.82
N GLY A 120 -11.64 6.12 5.74
CA GLY A 120 -11.55 6.90 6.98
C GLY A 120 -11.19 8.37 6.76
N LEU A 121 -10.26 8.64 5.84
CA LEU A 121 -9.84 10.00 5.48
C LEU A 121 -10.96 10.72 4.71
N THR A 122 -11.50 10.06 3.68
CA THR A 122 -12.56 10.60 2.83
C THR A 122 -13.80 10.97 3.63
N GLU A 123 -14.31 10.06 4.47
CA GLU A 123 -15.50 10.35 5.29
C GLU A 123 -15.25 11.44 6.34
N ALA A 124 -14.05 11.52 6.90
CA ALA A 124 -13.71 12.58 7.86
C ALA A 124 -13.66 13.95 7.17
N MET A 125 -13.12 14.02 5.96
CA MET A 125 -13.07 15.24 5.16
C MET A 125 -14.47 15.69 4.71
N GLU A 126 -15.31 14.76 4.24
CA GLU A 126 -16.71 15.03 3.88
C GLU A 126 -17.51 15.59 5.06
N LYS A 127 -17.27 15.08 6.26
CA LYS A 127 -17.89 15.57 7.52
C LYS A 127 -17.24 16.83 8.08
N GLN A 128 -16.16 17.30 7.44
CA GLN A 128 -15.33 18.42 7.91
C GLN A 128 -14.76 18.21 9.33
N ASP A 129 -14.58 16.96 9.74
CA ASP A 129 -13.91 16.59 10.99
C ASP A 129 -12.40 16.54 10.74
N TRP A 130 -11.77 17.72 10.77
CA TRP A 130 -10.34 17.87 10.45
C TRP A 130 -9.44 17.16 11.46
N ASN A 131 -9.89 16.99 12.71
CA ASN A 131 -9.14 16.24 13.72
C ASN A 131 -9.11 14.76 13.36
N LEU A 132 -10.26 14.19 13.01
CA LEU A 132 -10.34 12.80 12.57
C LEU A 132 -9.59 12.61 11.24
N ALA A 133 -9.72 13.53 10.30
CA ALA A 133 -9.02 13.48 9.02
C ALA A 133 -7.49 13.44 9.22
N ALA A 134 -6.96 14.27 10.12
CA ALA A 134 -5.53 14.25 10.46
C ALA A 134 -5.08 12.92 11.10
N GLN A 135 -5.93 12.31 11.94
CA GLN A 135 -5.66 10.99 12.52
C GLN A 135 -5.62 9.91 11.43
N GLN A 136 -6.59 9.91 10.51
CA GLN A 136 -6.68 8.95 9.42
C GLN A 136 -5.53 9.11 8.41
N ALA A 137 -5.15 10.34 8.08
CA ALA A 137 -3.96 10.61 7.28
C ALA A 137 -2.68 10.06 7.95
N THR A 138 -2.56 10.22 9.28
CA THR A 138 -1.43 9.68 10.04
C THR A 138 -1.38 8.15 10.01
N LEU A 139 -2.53 7.47 10.01
CA LEU A 139 -2.60 6.01 9.87
C LEU A 139 -2.10 5.57 8.49
N LEU A 140 -2.54 6.23 7.42
CA LEU A 140 -2.07 5.99 6.06
C LEU A 140 -0.57 6.21 5.93
N GLU A 141 -0.04 7.31 6.47
CA GLU A 141 1.41 7.59 6.48
C GLU A 141 2.21 6.47 7.17
N ARG A 142 1.73 5.97 8.31
CA ARG A 142 2.39 4.89 9.05
C ARG A 142 2.38 3.57 8.27
N ALA A 143 1.24 3.24 7.64
CA ALA A 143 1.12 2.05 6.82
C ALA A 143 2.05 2.11 5.59
N LEU A 144 2.07 3.26 4.89
CA LEU A 144 2.99 3.52 3.79
C LEU A 144 4.46 3.43 4.21
N GLU A 145 4.83 4.00 5.35
CA GLU A 145 6.20 3.93 5.86
C GLU A 145 6.60 2.48 6.18
N LYS A 146 5.72 1.72 6.85
CA LYS A 146 5.92 0.30 7.17
C LYS A 146 6.10 -0.52 5.90
N ASN A 147 5.23 -0.34 4.92
CA ASN A 147 5.28 -1.06 3.66
C ASN A 147 6.48 -0.67 2.79
N THR A 148 6.84 0.61 2.75
CA THR A 148 8.06 1.09 2.07
C THR A 148 9.31 0.43 2.67
N LYS A 149 9.43 0.36 4.00
CA LYS A 149 10.53 -0.34 4.69
C LYS A 149 10.55 -1.82 4.33
N LEU A 150 9.40 -2.47 4.32
CA LEU A 150 9.27 -3.88 3.94
C LEU A 150 9.76 -4.10 2.50
N LEU A 151 9.26 -3.35 1.52
CA LEU A 151 9.70 -3.44 0.11
C LEU A 151 11.21 -3.25 -0.05
N ARG A 152 11.78 -2.23 0.59
CA ARG A 152 13.23 -1.96 0.56
C ARG A 152 14.04 -3.13 1.14
N SER A 153 13.59 -3.72 2.25
CA SER A 153 14.27 -4.86 2.88
C SER A 153 14.16 -6.14 2.05
N THR A 154 12.99 -6.41 1.46
CA THR A 154 12.72 -7.51 0.52
C THR A 154 13.63 -7.43 -0.71
N ARG A 155 13.84 -6.21 -1.24
CA ARG A 155 14.78 -5.99 -2.34
C ARG A 155 16.24 -6.25 -1.91
N SER A 156 16.64 -5.69 -0.78
CA SER A 156 18.04 -5.75 -0.29
C SER A 156 18.49 -7.17 0.07
N SER A 157 17.60 -7.99 0.63
CA SER A 157 17.89 -9.40 0.96
C SER A 157 18.16 -10.26 -0.27
N ARG A 158 17.72 -9.82 -1.46
CA ARG A 158 17.98 -10.45 -2.75
C ARG A 158 19.30 -10.00 -3.37
N GLU A 159 19.71 -8.75 -3.17
CA GLU A 159 20.99 -8.23 -3.66
C GLU A 159 22.19 -8.83 -2.90
N LYS A 160 22.09 -9.00 -1.58
CA LYS A 160 23.18 -9.51 -0.71
C LYS A 160 23.49 -11.00 -0.87
N ASN A 161 22.67 -11.75 -1.57
CA ASN A 161 22.77 -13.21 -1.74
C ASN A 161 23.01 -13.62 -3.19
N LYS A 162 23.64 -12.73 -3.98
CA LYS A 162 24.15 -13.04 -5.31
C LYS A 162 25.42 -13.91 -5.14
N PRO A 163 25.53 -15.06 -5.81
CA PRO A 163 26.74 -15.89 -5.75
C PRO A 163 27.96 -15.14 -6.30
#